data_AF-N1Q4S6-F1
#
_entry.id   AF-N1Q4S6-F1
#
_cell.length_a   1.000
_cell.length_b   1.000
_cell.length_c   1.000
_cell.angle_alpha   90.00
_cell.angle_beta   90.00
_cell.angle_gamma   90.00
#
_symmetry.space_group_name_H-M   'P 1'
#
loop_
_entity.id
_entity.type
_entity.pdbx_description
1 polymer ?
#
loop_
_entity_poly.entity_id
_entity_poly.type
_entity_poly.pdbx_seq_one_letter_code
_entity_poly.pdbx_strand_id
1 'polypeptide(L)'
;MPPKTTSSSGKAQGPSKQELEAINKYLAQRPDFDKLFNETPVETAPEIKKNSQGAKDAKGAKDEREGNMATSDHHKANLGPAIAENLPEPASKEELKKRSEELNK
;
A
#
# COMPACT_ATOMS: atom_id res chain seq x y z
N MET A 1 9.02 34.66 37.33
CA MET A 1 9.79 33.40 37.34
C MET A 1 9.10 32.43 36.40
N PRO A 2 9.73 31.94 35.31
CA PRO A 2 9.12 30.90 34.47
C PRO A 2 9.24 29.50 35.12
N PRO A 3 8.28 28.59 34.87
CA PRO A 3 8.33 27.23 35.39
C PRO A 3 9.39 26.39 34.68
N LYS A 4 10.10 25.54 35.45
CA LYS A 4 11.07 24.57 34.92
C LYS A 4 10.33 23.41 34.27
N THR A 5 10.41 23.29 32.95
CA THR A 5 9.95 22.09 32.24
C THR A 5 10.96 20.96 32.50
N THR A 6 10.53 19.94 33.23
CA THR A 6 11.27 18.68 33.33
C THR A 6 11.17 17.96 31.99
N SER A 7 12.23 18.01 31.19
CA SER A 7 12.41 17.16 30.02
C SER A 7 12.62 15.71 30.49
N SER A 8 11.54 14.92 30.56
CA SER A 8 11.66 13.48 30.72
C SER A 8 12.13 12.87 29.40
N SER A 9 13.40 12.46 29.37
CA SER A 9 13.99 11.63 28.35
C SER A 9 13.31 10.24 28.35
N GLY A 10 12.25 10.10 27.55
CA GLY A 10 11.59 8.82 27.30
C GLY A 10 12.38 7.99 26.29
N LYS A 11 13.10 6.97 26.76
CA LYS A 11 13.60 5.87 25.92
C LYS A 11 12.44 5.30 25.09
N ALA A 12 12.69 4.94 23.84
CA ALA A 12 11.74 4.21 23.00
C ALA A 12 11.36 2.88 23.68
N GLN A 13 10.30 2.93 24.48
CA GLN A 13 9.71 1.79 25.12
C GLN A 13 8.86 1.13 24.04
N GLY A 14 9.17 -0.12 23.69
CA GLY A 14 8.37 -0.88 22.74
C GLY A 14 6.89 -0.89 23.14
N PRO A 15 5.98 -1.26 22.20
CA PRO A 15 4.54 -1.15 22.43
C PRO A 15 4.16 -1.81 23.76
N SER A 16 3.44 -1.05 24.57
CA SER A 16 2.89 -1.49 25.82
C SER A 16 1.98 -2.70 25.59
N LYS A 17 1.78 -3.54 26.62
CA LYS A 17 0.88 -4.70 26.51
C LYS A 17 -0.53 -4.32 26.06
N GLN A 18 -1.01 -3.14 26.47
CA GLN A 18 -2.31 -2.60 26.06
C GLN A 18 -2.37 -2.26 24.57
N GLU A 19 -1.29 -1.69 24.01
CA GLU A 19 -1.20 -1.41 22.57
C GLU A 19 -1.14 -2.71 21.75
N LEU A 20 -0.41 -3.73 22.23
CA LEU A 20 -0.38 -5.04 21.58
C LEU A 20 -1.75 -5.72 21.55
N GLU A 21 -2.51 -5.63 22.66
CA GLU A 21 -3.88 -6.14 22.73
C GLU A 21 -4.81 -5.38 21.78
N ALA A 22 -4.69 -4.06 21.69
CA ALA A 22 -5.48 -3.23 20.77
C ALA A 22 -5.19 -3.55 19.30
N ILE A 23 -3.92 -3.76 18.93
CA ILE A 23 -3.50 -4.14 17.58
C ILE A 23 -4.08 -5.52 17.22
N ASN A 24 -3.96 -6.49 18.12
CA ASN A 24 -4.51 -7.83 17.89
C ASN A 24 -6.03 -7.82 17.79
N LYS A 25 -6.72 -7.02 18.61
CA LYS A 25 -8.17 -6.83 18.54
C LYS A 25 -8.59 -6.21 17.20
N TYR A 26 -7.86 -5.22 16.70
CA TYR A 26 -8.14 -4.60 15.41
C TYR A 26 -7.91 -5.56 14.24
N LEU A 27 -6.82 -6.33 14.28
CA LEU A 27 -6.55 -7.37 13.28
C LEU A 27 -7.64 -8.45 13.25
N ALA A 28 -8.17 -8.82 14.42
CA ALA A 28 -9.28 -9.78 14.54
C ALA A 28 -10.63 -9.23 14.04
N GLN A 29 -10.79 -7.91 13.95
CA GLN A 29 -11.98 -7.26 13.40
C GLN A 29 -11.91 -7.07 11.89
N ARG A 30 -10.75 -7.33 11.26
CA ARG A 30 -10.65 -7.18 9.81
C ARG A 30 -11.61 -8.16 9.15
N PRO A 31 -12.51 -7.68 8.27
CA PRO A 31 -13.41 -8.56 7.55
C PRO A 31 -12.57 -9.53 6.72
N ASP A 32 -13.09 -10.73 6.57
CA ASP A 32 -12.51 -11.74 5.71
C ASP A 32 -12.71 -11.31 4.25
N PHE A 33 -11.71 -10.62 3.69
CA PHE A 33 -11.78 -10.09 2.33
C PHE A 33 -11.95 -11.19 1.29
N ASP A 34 -11.51 -12.42 1.59
CA ASP A 34 -11.70 -13.57 0.71
C ASP A 34 -13.19 -13.95 0.58
N LYS A 35 -14.01 -13.67 1.60
CA LYS A 35 -15.47 -13.89 1.52
C LYS A 35 -16.19 -12.85 0.68
N LEU A 36 -15.70 -11.60 0.70
CA LEU A 36 -16.28 -10.51 -0.08
C LEU A 36 -16.18 -10.74 -1.60
N PHE A 37 -15.14 -11.45 -2.06
CA PHE A 37 -15.00 -11.80 -3.48
C PHE A 37 -15.86 -13.00 -3.91
N ASN A 38 -16.28 -13.84 -2.96
CA ASN A 38 -17.00 -15.08 -3.24
C ASN A 38 -18.53 -14.96 -3.10
N GLU A 39 -19.04 -13.93 -2.43
CA GLU A 39 -20.47 -13.73 -2.19
C GLU A 39 -21.16 -12.80 -3.20
N THR A 40 -20.43 -12.16 -4.12
CA THR A 40 -21.09 -11.45 -5.23
C THR A 40 -21.65 -12.46 -6.23
N PRO A 41 -22.95 -12.45 -6.57
CA PRO A 41 -23.43 -13.17 -7.74
C PRO A 41 -22.69 -12.59 -8.95
N VAL A 42 -21.84 -13.42 -9.56
CA VAL A 42 -21.10 -13.11 -10.78
C VAL A 42 -22.11 -12.89 -11.90
N GLU A 43 -22.51 -11.64 -12.10
CA GLU A 43 -22.97 -11.20 -13.42
C GLU A 43 -21.72 -11.18 -14.32
N THR A 44 -21.79 -11.94 -15.40
CA THR A 44 -20.67 -12.40 -16.22
C THR A 44 -19.72 -11.29 -16.65
N ALA A 45 -18.49 -11.33 -16.12
CA ALA A 45 -17.31 -10.68 -16.69
C ALA A 45 -16.27 -11.77 -17.06
N PRO A 46 -15.52 -11.61 -18.16
CA PRO A 46 -14.63 -12.66 -18.65
C PRO A 46 -13.54 -13.01 -17.62
N GLU A 47 -13.46 -14.31 -17.38
CA GLU A 47 -12.75 -15.03 -16.32
C GLU A 47 -11.22 -14.83 -16.37
N ILE A 48 -10.63 -14.19 -15.36
CA ILE A 48 -9.17 -14.14 -15.19
C ILE A 48 -8.75 -15.24 -14.20
N LYS A 49 -8.38 -16.40 -14.73
CA LYS A 49 -7.80 -17.51 -13.96
C LYS A 49 -6.39 -17.15 -13.50
N LYS A 50 -6.18 -16.96 -12.21
CA LYS A 50 -4.84 -17.03 -11.58
C LYS A 50 -4.84 -18.18 -10.58
N ASN A 51 -4.29 -19.32 -11.01
CA ASN A 51 -3.98 -20.41 -10.11
C ASN A 51 -2.47 -20.38 -9.84
N SER A 52 -2.12 -20.04 -8.60
CA SER A 52 -0.76 -20.10 -8.06
C SER A 52 -0.61 -21.40 -7.27
N GLN A 53 0.15 -22.36 -7.77
CA GLN A 53 0.67 -23.42 -6.91
C GLN A 53 1.89 -24.12 -7.53
N GLY A 54 2.94 -24.21 -6.72
CA GLY A 54 3.83 -25.35 -6.72
C GLY A 54 4.89 -25.38 -7.82
N ALA A 55 6.09 -24.91 -7.46
CA ALA A 55 7.27 -25.64 -7.89
C ALA A 55 7.16 -27.07 -7.33
N LYS A 56 7.02 -28.06 -8.21
CA LYS A 56 7.59 -29.43 -8.18
C LYS A 56 6.77 -30.32 -9.11
N ASP A 57 7.48 -31.18 -9.85
CA ASP A 57 6.99 -32.29 -10.68
C ASP A 57 6.77 -32.01 -12.19
N ALA A 58 7.91 -32.08 -12.88
CA ALA A 58 8.16 -32.89 -14.08
C ALA A 58 7.19 -32.89 -15.28
N LYS A 59 7.79 -32.50 -16.43
CA LYS A 59 7.58 -33.00 -17.80
C LYS A 59 6.17 -32.91 -18.40
N GLY A 60 5.99 -31.87 -19.22
CA GLY A 60 5.13 -31.93 -20.41
C GLY A 60 4.07 -30.85 -20.50
N ALA A 61 4.44 -29.65 -20.97
CA ALA A 61 3.55 -28.69 -21.63
C ALA A 61 4.36 -27.46 -22.07
N LYS A 62 5.26 -27.64 -23.04
CA LYS A 62 5.66 -26.57 -23.95
C LYS A 62 4.59 -26.57 -25.03
N ASP A 63 3.72 -25.57 -25.09
CA ASP A 63 3.23 -25.01 -26.37
C ASP A 63 2.17 -23.89 -26.29
N GLU A 64 1.63 -23.51 -25.13
CA GLU A 64 0.50 -22.54 -25.13
C GLU A 64 0.69 -21.25 -24.30
N ARG A 65 1.92 -20.93 -23.85
CA ARG A 65 2.19 -19.70 -23.05
C ARG A 65 2.92 -18.57 -23.78
N GLU A 66 3.13 -18.68 -25.09
CA GLU A 66 3.91 -17.70 -25.86
C GLU A 66 3.07 -16.64 -26.59
N GLY A 67 1.74 -16.79 -26.65
CA GLY A 67 0.89 -15.94 -27.50
C GLY A 67 0.27 -14.70 -26.84
N ASN A 68 0.32 -14.54 -25.52
CA ASN A 68 -0.50 -13.53 -24.83
C ASN A 68 0.19 -12.84 -23.65
N MET A 69 1.49 -12.57 -23.77
CA MET A 69 2.21 -11.73 -22.81
C MET A 69 2.10 -10.26 -23.25
N ALA A 70 1.65 -9.40 -22.33
CA ALA A 70 1.68 -7.95 -22.57
C ALA A 70 3.12 -7.52 -22.85
N THR A 71 3.37 -7.04 -24.06
CA THR A 71 4.67 -6.48 -24.47
C THR A 71 4.83 -5.07 -23.89
N SER A 72 6.05 -4.55 -23.84
CA SER A 72 6.31 -3.17 -23.40
C SER A 72 5.51 -2.12 -24.18
N ASP A 73 5.07 -2.43 -25.40
CA ASP A 73 4.23 -1.54 -26.22
C ASP A 73 2.79 -1.44 -25.70
N HIS A 74 2.29 -2.42 -24.94
CA HIS A 74 0.93 -2.38 -24.36
C HIS A 74 0.76 -1.30 -23.30
N HIS A 75 1.86 -0.81 -22.69
CA HIS A 75 1.82 0.30 -21.74
C HIS A 75 1.96 1.68 -22.40
N LYS A 76 2.42 1.75 -23.65
CA LYS A 76 2.61 3.02 -24.37
C LYS A 76 1.30 3.72 -24.73
N ALA A 77 0.23 2.94 -24.93
CA ALA A 77 -1.08 3.48 -25.26
C ALA A 77 -1.79 4.14 -24.05
N ASN A 78 -1.36 3.82 -22.84
CA ASN A 78 -1.87 4.43 -21.61
C ASN A 78 -0.93 5.56 -21.18
N LEU A 79 -0.93 6.64 -21.95
CA LEU A 79 -0.37 7.91 -21.50
C LEU A 79 -1.02 8.21 -20.15
N GLY A 80 -0.19 8.33 -19.11
CA GLY A 80 -0.65 8.46 -17.73
C GLY A 80 -1.58 9.66 -17.53
N PRO A 81 -2.05 9.90 -16.29
CA PRO A 81 -2.91 11.03 -15.98
C PRO A 81 -2.31 12.32 -16.55
N ALA A 82 -3.15 13.11 -17.23
CA ALA A 82 -2.73 14.41 -17.75
C ALA A 82 -2.23 15.27 -16.59
N ILE A 83 -0.93 15.58 -16.59
CA ILE A 83 -0.33 16.46 -15.60
C ILE A 83 -0.70 17.89 -16.00
N ALA A 84 -1.35 18.62 -15.11
CA ALA A 84 -1.65 20.03 -15.35
C ALA A 84 -0.33 20.82 -15.51
N GLU A 85 -0.22 21.60 -16.59
CA GLU A 85 1.00 22.37 -16.91
C GLU A 85 1.24 23.55 -15.94
N ASN A 86 0.23 23.92 -15.16
CA ASN A 86 0.27 25.06 -14.23
C ASN A 86 0.11 24.61 -12.77
N LEU A 87 0.84 23.57 -12.37
CA LEU A 87 0.93 23.22 -10.95
C LEU A 87 1.71 24.32 -10.20
N PRO A 88 1.33 24.66 -8.97
CA PRO A 88 2.11 25.57 -8.14
C PRO A 88 3.51 25.00 -7.92
N GLU A 89 4.52 25.88 -7.87
CA GLU A 89 5.89 25.46 -7.60
C GLU A 89 5.98 24.73 -6.26
N PRO A 90 6.81 23.68 -6.16
CA PRO A 90 7.05 23.02 -4.91
C PRO A 90 7.58 24.02 -3.89
N ALA A 91 7.07 23.95 -2.66
CA ALA A 91 7.51 24.81 -1.57
C ALA A 91 9.04 24.78 -1.42
N SER A 92 9.64 25.94 -1.17
CA SER A 92 11.09 26.04 -1.06
C SER A 92 11.61 25.27 0.17
N LYS A 93 12.89 24.89 0.17
CA LYS A 93 13.51 24.19 1.31
C LYS A 93 13.36 24.97 2.63
N GLU A 94 13.41 26.29 2.57
CA GLU A 94 13.24 27.17 3.73
C GLU A 94 11.79 27.18 4.23
N GLU A 95 10.81 27.22 3.34
CA GLU A 95 9.40 27.11 3.69
C GLU A 95 9.06 25.76 4.30
N LEU A 96 9.59 24.67 3.73
CA LEU A 96 9.43 23.32 4.28
C LEU A 96 10.03 23.23 5.68
N LYS A 97 11.21 23.82 5.91
CA LYS A 97 11.86 23.86 7.23
C LYS A 97 11.02 24.64 8.24
N LYS A 98 10.54 25.83 7.89
CA LYS A 98 9.69 26.64 8.76
C LYS A 98 8.39 25.92 9.13
N ARG A 99 7.74 25.26 8.16
CA ARG A 99 6.53 24.45 8.40
C ARG A 99 6.81 23.25 9.32
N SER A 100 7.98 22.62 9.18
CA SER A 100 8.37 21.51 10.06
C SER A 100 8.61 21.95 11.50
N GLU A 101 9.16 23.15 11.71
CA GLU A 101 9.39 23.71 13.05
C GLU A 101 8.08 24.16 13.72
N GLU A 102 7.08 24.59 12.95
CA GLU A 102 5.76 24.93 13.46
C GLU A 102 4.95 23.70 13.87
N LEU A 103 5.04 22.59 13.13
CA LEU A 103 4.37 21.33 13.46
C LEU A 103 4.94 20.62 14.69
N ASN A 104 6.18 20.93 15.08
CA ASN A 104 6.85 20.33 16.24
C ASN A 104 6.71 21.17 17.53
N LYS A 105 5.82 22.17 17.53
CA LYS A 105 5.45 22.94 18.72
C LYS A 105 4.29 22.28 19.45
#